data_AF-A0A920JP16-F1
#
_entry.id   AF-A0A920JP16-F1
#
_cell.length_a   1.000
_cell.length_b   1.000
_cell.length_c   1.000
_cell.angle_alpha   90.00
_cell.angle_beta   90.00
_cell.angle_gamma   90.00
#
_symmetry.space_group_name_H-M   'P 1'
#
loop_
_entity.id
_entity.type
_entity.pdbx_description
1 polymer ?
#
loop_
_entity_poly.entity_id
_entity_poly.type
_entity_poly.pdbx_seq_one_letter_code
_entity_poly.pdbx_strand_id
1 'polypeptide(L)'
;MTMILNRAIYLALTFTNKASNEMKQRLQAILKISTQGLWFGTFHGICRRILKIHWKEAGIKDFFSILDSQDQLRIIKRIVKSRKLDDNFYDPKQLQSFINSPKKQRI
;
A
#
# COMPACT_ATOMS: atom_id res chain seq x y z
N MET A 1 -12.32 -20.52 -31.68
CA MET A 1 -12.82 -20.20 -30.32
C MET A 1 -11.73 -19.44 -29.57
N THR A 2 -11.47 -18.21 -29.99
CA THR A 2 -10.50 -17.32 -29.35
C THR A 2 -11.24 -16.65 -28.21
N MET A 3 -11.02 -17.09 -26.96
CA MET A 3 -11.48 -16.35 -25.79
C MET A 3 -10.82 -14.97 -25.84
N ILE A 4 -11.54 -13.99 -26.36
CA ILE A 4 -11.26 -12.59 -26.09
C ILE A 4 -11.59 -12.43 -24.61
N LEU A 5 -10.59 -12.69 -23.76
CA LEU A 5 -10.62 -12.29 -22.37
C LEU A 5 -10.76 -10.78 -22.40
N ASN A 6 -12.00 -10.30 -22.29
CA ASN A 6 -12.30 -8.87 -22.31
C ASN A 6 -11.39 -8.24 -21.26
N ARG A 7 -10.44 -7.40 -21.70
CA ARG A 7 -9.45 -6.80 -20.80
C ARG A 7 -10.24 -5.99 -19.77
N ALA A 8 -10.27 -6.51 -18.54
CA ALA A 8 -10.81 -5.89 -17.32
C ALA A 8 -12.30 -6.17 -16.99
N ILE A 9 -12.52 -7.16 -16.12
CA ILE A 9 -13.55 -7.09 -15.06
C ILE A 9 -13.11 -7.76 -13.73
N TYR A 10 -11.91 -8.36 -13.67
CA TYR A 10 -11.48 -9.15 -12.52
C TYR A 10 -10.43 -8.43 -11.67
N LEU A 11 -10.73 -8.28 -10.38
CA LEU A 11 -9.82 -7.83 -9.34
C LEU A 11 -9.46 -9.02 -8.45
N ALA A 12 -8.18 -9.33 -8.32
CA ALA A 12 -7.68 -10.38 -7.42
C ALA A 12 -6.75 -9.79 -6.37
N LEU A 13 -7.13 -9.92 -5.10
CA LEU A 13 -6.41 -9.33 -3.96
C LEU A 13 -5.80 -10.43 -3.08
N THR A 14 -4.57 -10.23 -2.63
CA THR A 14 -3.90 -11.09 -1.65
C THR A 14 -3.36 -10.29 -0.47
N PHE A 15 -3.12 -10.98 0.65
CA PHE A 15 -2.50 -10.36 1.81
C PHE A 15 -0.97 -10.35 1.75
N THR A 16 -0.36 -11.22 0.94
CA THR A 16 1.10 -11.37 0.88
C THR A 16 1.65 -11.25 -0.54
N ASN A 17 2.86 -10.69 -0.63
CA ASN A 17 3.59 -10.61 -1.90
C ASN A 17 3.91 -12.00 -2.46
N LYS A 18 4.17 -12.99 -1.58
CA LYS A 18 4.42 -14.37 -1.99
C LYS A 18 3.22 -14.95 -2.74
N ALA A 19 2.02 -14.86 -2.17
CA ALA A 19 0.80 -15.34 -2.81
C ALA A 19 0.52 -14.59 -4.13
N SER A 20 0.72 -13.27 -4.14
CA SER A 20 0.59 -12.47 -5.36
C SER A 20 1.54 -12.92 -6.46
N ASN A 21 2.78 -13.23 -6.13
CA ASN A 21 3.80 -13.67 -7.08
C ASN A 21 3.52 -15.08 -7.61
N GLU A 22 3.09 -15.99 -6.73
CA GLU A 22 2.73 -17.35 -7.12
C GLU A 22 1.50 -17.35 -8.06
N MET A 23 0.47 -16.57 -7.74
CA MET A 23 -0.69 -16.41 -8.62
C MET A 23 -0.31 -15.82 -9.97
N LYS A 24 0.59 -14.83 -9.99
CA LYS A 24 1.12 -14.25 -11.24
C LYS A 24 1.77 -15.32 -12.12
N GLN A 25 2.65 -16.13 -11.54
CA GLN A 25 3.35 -17.20 -12.27
C GLN A 25 2.37 -18.22 -12.83
N ARG A 26 1.38 -18.65 -12.04
CA ARG A 26 0.33 -19.58 -12.49
C ARG A 26 -0.50 -19.00 -13.64
N LEU A 27 -0.93 -17.75 -13.53
CA LEU A 27 -1.72 -17.08 -14.59
C LEU A 27 -0.92 -16.89 -15.87
N GLN A 28 0.37 -16.55 -15.78
CA GLN A 28 1.24 -16.44 -16.95
C GLN A 28 1.40 -17.79 -17.67
N ALA A 29 1.58 -18.88 -16.91
CA ALA A 29 1.69 -20.22 -17.48
C ALA A 29 0.41 -20.68 -18.20
N ILE A 30 -0.76 -20.35 -17.64
CA ILE A 30 -2.06 -20.74 -18.21
C ILE A 30 -2.42 -19.89 -19.42
N LEU A 31 -2.37 -18.57 -19.29
CA LEU A 31 -2.88 -17.66 -20.31
C LEU A 31 -1.89 -17.44 -21.46
N LYS A 32 -0.60 -17.75 -21.26
CA LYS A 32 0.49 -17.53 -22.24
C LYS A 32 0.55 -16.11 -22.83
N ILE A 33 0.00 -15.14 -22.11
CA ILE A 33 0.01 -13.71 -22.44
C ILE A 33 0.64 -12.93 -21.30
N SER A 34 1.05 -11.69 -21.59
CA SER A 34 1.47 -10.77 -20.55
C SER A 34 0.31 -10.50 -19.58
N THR A 35 0.54 -10.77 -18.30
CA THR A 35 -0.37 -10.40 -17.20
C THR A 35 -0.24 -8.91 -16.82
N GLN A 36 0.59 -8.16 -17.54
CA GLN A 36 0.78 -6.73 -17.31
C GLN A 36 -0.50 -5.97 -17.65
N GLY A 37 -0.95 -5.13 -16.72
CA GLY A 37 -2.20 -4.39 -16.84
C GLY A 37 -3.38 -5.03 -16.11
N LEU A 38 -3.35 -6.33 -15.81
CA LEU A 38 -4.36 -6.98 -14.98
C LEU A 38 -4.39 -6.39 -13.55
N TRP A 39 -5.57 -6.36 -12.94
CA TRP A 39 -5.76 -5.92 -11.56
C TRP A 39 -5.61 -7.11 -10.61
N PHE A 40 -4.38 -7.57 -10.43
CA PHE A 40 -4.05 -8.55 -9.38
C PHE A 40 -2.88 -8.03 -8.55
N GLY A 41 -2.87 -8.32 -7.25
CA GLY A 41 -1.79 -7.89 -6.37
C GLY A 41 -2.13 -8.00 -4.90
N THR A 42 -1.23 -7.53 -4.05
CA THR A 42 -1.56 -7.32 -2.65
C THR A 42 -2.52 -6.15 -2.47
N PHE A 43 -3.26 -6.11 -1.37
CA PHE A 43 -4.06 -4.94 -0.98
C PHE A 43 -3.27 -3.63 -1.11
N HIS A 44 -2.08 -3.57 -0.50
CA HIS A 44 -1.21 -2.40 -0.57
C HIS A 44 -0.78 -2.07 -2.00
N GLY A 45 -0.42 -3.08 -2.81
CA GLY A 45 0.00 -2.88 -4.20
C GLY A 45 -1.11 -2.29 -5.06
N ILE A 46 -2.34 -2.78 -4.89
CA ILE A 46 -3.51 -2.28 -5.61
C ILE A 46 -3.90 -0.87 -5.12
N CYS A 47 -3.98 -0.63 -3.81
CA CYS A 47 -4.25 0.70 -3.28
C CYS A 47 -3.23 1.73 -3.78
N ARG A 48 -1.93 1.37 -3.80
CA ARG A 48 -0.88 2.22 -4.37
C ARG A 48 -1.11 2.50 -5.86
N ARG A 49 -1.50 1.50 -6.63
CA ARG A 49 -1.79 1.66 -8.07
C ARG A 49 -2.97 2.61 -8.27
N ILE A 50 -4.04 2.46 -7.49
CA ILE A 50 -5.21 3.35 -7.52
C ILE A 50 -4.81 4.79 -7.19
N LEU A 51 -4.07 5.00 -6.09
CA LEU A 51 -3.61 6.33 -5.67
C LEU A 51 -2.69 7.00 -6.70
N LYS A 52 -1.90 6.22 -7.44
CA LYS A 52 -1.09 6.77 -8.55
C LYS A 52 -1.92 7.20 -9.76
N ILE A 53 -2.99 6.46 -10.06
CA ILE A 53 -3.87 6.79 -11.19
C ILE A 53 -4.74 8.01 -10.85
N HIS A 54 -5.25 8.07 -9.62
CA HIS A 54 -6.21 9.08 -9.15
C HIS A 54 -5.60 10.04 -8.12
N TRP A 55 -4.33 10.43 -8.33
CA TRP A 55 -3.61 11.26 -7.37
C TRP A 55 -4.24 12.64 -7.19
N LYS A 56 -4.83 13.19 -8.27
CA LYS A 56 -5.48 14.51 -8.26
C LYS A 56 -6.74 14.47 -7.42
N GLU A 57 -7.57 13.47 -7.65
CA GLU A 57 -8.85 13.25 -6.95
C GLU A 57 -8.63 12.94 -5.47
N ALA A 58 -7.53 12.27 -5.14
CA ALA A 58 -7.12 12.02 -3.76
C ALA A 58 -6.48 13.24 -3.07
N GLY A 59 -6.25 14.35 -3.78
CA GLY A 59 -5.63 15.56 -3.22
C GLY A 59 -4.17 15.36 -2.78
N ILE A 60 -3.48 14.37 -3.36
CA ILE A 60 -2.07 14.07 -3.08
C ILE A 60 -1.17 14.58 -4.21
N LYS A 61 0.15 14.51 -4.06
CA LYS A 61 1.09 14.84 -5.14
C LYS A 61 1.29 13.64 -6.06
N ASP A 62 1.47 13.87 -7.36
CA ASP A 62 1.74 12.84 -8.38
C ASP A 62 2.88 11.86 -7.99
N PHE A 63 3.92 12.39 -7.34
CA PHE A 63 5.08 11.64 -6.88
C PHE A 63 5.11 11.46 -5.35
N PHE A 64 3.99 11.06 -4.76
CA PHE A 64 3.98 10.74 -3.32
C PHE A 64 4.89 9.54 -2.99
N SER A 65 5.54 9.61 -1.84
CA SER A 65 6.27 8.48 -1.24
C SER A 65 5.40 7.77 -0.20
N ILE A 66 5.58 6.46 -0.09
CA ILE A 66 5.01 5.68 1.01
C ILE A 66 6.12 5.55 2.04
N LEU A 67 5.83 6.00 3.26
CA LEU A 67 6.78 5.93 4.37
C LEU A 67 6.77 4.53 4.97
N ASP A 68 7.96 3.96 5.15
CA ASP A 68 8.12 2.75 5.94
C ASP A 68 8.10 3.06 7.45
N SER A 69 8.16 2.01 8.27
CA SER A 69 8.15 2.17 9.73
C SER A 69 9.35 2.99 10.25
N GLN A 70 10.51 2.94 9.61
CA GLN A 70 11.69 3.68 10.06
C GLN A 70 11.60 5.15 9.67
N ASP A 71 11.07 5.45 8.48
CA ASP A 71 10.81 6.81 8.02
C ASP A 71 9.76 7.49 8.90
N GLN A 72 8.67 6.78 9.22
CA GLN A 72 7.66 7.23 10.18
C GLN A 72 8.29 7.58 11.53
N LEU A 73 9.12 6.68 12.09
CA LEU A 73 9.78 6.92 13.38
C LEU A 73 10.72 8.13 13.33
N ARG A 74 11.46 8.31 12.24
CA ARG A 74 12.34 9.47 12.03
C ARG A 74 11.56 10.78 12.02
N ILE A 75 10.40 10.81 11.36
CA ILE A 75 9.53 11.98 11.34
C ILE A 75 8.98 12.28 12.74
N ILE A 76 8.50 11.27 13.46
CA ILE A 76 7.98 11.44 14.83
C ILE A 76 9.05 12.02 15.75
N LYS A 77 10.28 11.45 15.73
CA LYS A 77 11.43 11.99 16.50
C LYS A 77 11.70 13.45 16.18
N ARG A 78 11.67 13.82 14.90
CA ARG A 78 11.86 15.22 14.47
C ARG A 78 10.76 16.13 15.03
N ILE A 79 9.51 15.68 15.03
CA ILE A 79 8.38 16.44 15.57
C ILE A 79 8.53 16.64 17.09
N VAL A 80 8.78 15.56 17.84
CA VAL A 80 8.99 15.60 19.31
C VAL A 80 10.09 16.62 19.67
N LYS A 81 11.25 16.51 19.00
CA LYS A 81 12.35 17.46 19.19
C LYS A 81 11.99 18.90 18.81
N SER A 82 11.33 19.10 17.67
CA SER A 82 10.95 20.45 17.20
C SER A 82 9.97 21.17 18.13
N ARG A 83 9.15 20.39 18.85
CA ARG A 83 8.14 20.89 19.80
C ARG A 83 8.66 20.97 21.23
N LYS A 84 9.93 20.59 21.48
CA LYS A 84 10.55 20.51 22.82
C LYS A 84 9.69 19.71 23.81
N LEU A 85 9.10 18.61 23.34
CA LEU A 85 8.33 17.72 24.20
C LEU A 85 9.29 16.89 25.07
N ASP A 86 8.86 16.57 26.28
CA ASP A 86 9.64 15.75 27.20
C ASP A 86 9.62 14.28 26.75
N ASP A 87 10.81 13.73 26.50
CA ASP A 87 11.02 12.36 26.04
C ASP A 87 10.49 11.32 27.06
N ASN A 88 10.34 11.68 28.34
CA ASN A 88 9.77 10.80 29.36
C ASN A 88 8.27 10.54 29.17
N PHE A 89 7.55 11.50 28.58
CA PHE A 89 6.11 11.40 28.34
C PHE A 89 5.79 11.08 26.88
N TYR A 90 6.68 11.44 25.95
CA TYR A 90 6.46 11.36 24.51
C TYR A 90 7.46 10.45 23.80
N ASP A 91 7.56 9.20 24.25
CA ASP A 91 8.42 8.20 23.59
C ASP A 91 8.00 8.00 22.11
N PRO A 92 8.90 8.26 21.15
CA PRO A 92 8.58 8.18 19.71
C PRO A 92 8.09 6.82 19.23
N LYS A 93 8.53 5.71 19.84
CA LYS A 93 8.08 4.37 19.45
C LYS A 93 6.67 4.10 19.96
N GLN A 94 6.36 4.50 21.20
CA GLN A 94 5.01 4.40 21.75
C GLN A 94 4.04 5.26 20.95
N LEU A 95 4.42 6.49 20.61
CA LEU A 95 3.62 7.36 19.74
C LEU A 95 3.38 6.74 18.37
N GLN A 96 4.40 6.17 17.74
CA GLN A 96 4.25 5.47 16.46
C GLN A 96 3.28 4.29 16.57
N SER A 97 3.42 3.46 17.61
CA SER A 97 2.54 2.32 17.86
C SER A 97 1.10 2.77 18.07
N PHE A 98 0.89 3.84 18.84
CA PHE A 98 -0.42 4.44 19.06
C PHE A 98 -1.06 4.97 17.78
N ILE A 99 -0.29 5.64 16.91
CA ILE A 99 -0.77 6.14 15.61
C ILE A 99 -1.14 4.98 14.68
N ASN A 100 -0.34 3.92 14.65
CA ASN A 100 -0.54 2.75 13.80
C ASN A 100 -1.61 1.79 14.36
N SER A 101 -2.01 1.96 15.62
CA SER A 101 -3.02 1.12 16.23
C SER A 101 -4.34 1.30 15.47
N PRO A 102 -5.01 0.20 15.09
CA PRO A 102 -6.27 0.29 14.39
C PRO A 102 -7.27 1.07 15.24
N LYS A 103 -7.75 2.21 14.73
CA LYS A 103 -8.86 2.92 15.36
C LYS A 103 -10.07 2.01 15.27
N LYS A 104 -10.53 1.49 16.41
CA LYS A 104 -11.77 0.72 16.54
C LYS A 104 -12.96 1.59 16.12
N GLN A 105 -13.20 1.66 14.82
CA GLN A 105 -14.35 2.19 14.09
C GLN A 105 -13.85 2.92 12.86
N ARG A 106 -14.04 2.27 11.71
CA ARG A 106 -14.28 2.91 10.43
C ARG A 106 -14.92 1.85 9.53
N ILE A 107 -16.26 1.79 9.67
CA ILE A 107 -17.26 1.10 8.85
C ILE A 107 -17.14 -0.42 8.85
#